data_AF-A0A1Q6T6G2-F1
#
_entry.id   AF-A0A1Q6T6G2-F1
#
_cell.length_a   1.000
_cell.length_b   1.000
_cell.length_c   1.000
_cell.angle_alpha   90.00
_cell.angle_beta   90.00
_cell.angle_gamma   90.00
#
_symmetry.space_group_name_H-M   'P 1'
#
loop_
_entity.id
_entity.type
_entity.pdbx_description
1 polymer ?
#
loop_
_entity_poly.entity_id
_entity_poly.type
_entity_poly.pdbx_seq_one_letter_code
_entity_poly.pdbx_strand_id
1 'polypeptide(L)'
;MENQYYTLIEKQDFFEIIENKFGELAVFIDARKGEPVNPQLEYDGKTTALLKRDGRLAVKLEGINAETGAVLAESEFVMIVELSGETVERTYGVPVETVEEFSFKGRQTRADELERIKSKQEIIEAFGAVKIWKSGEK
;
A
#
# COMPACT_ATOMS: atom_id res chain seq x y z
N MET A 1 0.88 -28.08 -5.87
CA MET A 1 0.79 -27.21 -4.69
C MET A 1 0.70 -25.80 -5.22
N GLU A 2 -0.44 -25.14 -5.09
CA GLU A 2 -0.51 -23.70 -5.34
C GLU A 2 0.44 -23.03 -4.35
N ASN A 3 1.41 -22.27 -4.86
CA ASN A 3 2.21 -21.40 -4.02
C ASN A 3 1.23 -20.39 -3.41
N GLN A 4 0.96 -20.50 -2.11
CA GLN A 4 0.21 -19.49 -1.40
C GLN A 4 1.05 -18.21 -1.39
N TYR A 5 0.63 -17.21 -2.16
CA TYR A 5 1.26 -15.90 -2.17
C TYR A 5 0.75 -15.09 -0.97
N TYR A 6 1.67 -14.43 -0.27
CA TYR A 6 1.35 -13.43 0.75
C TYR A 6 1.26 -12.06 0.07
N THR A 7 0.31 -11.23 0.51
CA THR A 7 0.23 -9.81 0.09
C THR A 7 0.73 -8.94 1.24
N LEU A 8 1.86 -8.27 1.03
CA LEU A 8 2.42 -7.23 1.88
C LEU A 8 1.52 -5.99 1.78
N ILE A 9 1.02 -5.53 2.92
CA ILE A 9 0.23 -4.30 3.02
C ILE A 9 1.07 -3.26 3.74
N GLU A 10 1.50 -2.24 3.02
CA GLU A 10 2.28 -1.15 3.59
C GLU A 10 1.43 0.09 3.75
N LYS A 11 1.51 0.73 4.91
CA LYS A 11 0.96 2.07 5.08
C LYS A 11 1.86 3.09 4.37
N GLN A 12 1.23 3.96 3.58
CA GLN A 12 1.87 5.18 3.11
C GLN A 12 1.69 6.26 4.17
N ASP A 13 2.79 6.79 4.72
CA ASP A 13 2.70 7.80 5.79
C ASP A 13 2.35 9.18 5.23
N PHE A 14 2.88 9.51 4.05
CA PHE A 14 2.62 10.75 3.34
C PHE A 14 2.22 10.44 1.90
N PHE A 15 1.04 10.91 1.50
CA PHE A 15 0.58 10.88 0.13
C PHE A 15 -0.20 12.17 -0.15
N GLU A 16 -0.29 12.53 -1.42
CA GLU A 16 -1.08 13.68 -1.87
C GLU A 16 -2.03 13.23 -2.96
N ILE A 17 -3.27 13.72 -2.92
CA ILE A 17 -4.25 13.55 -3.99
C ILE A 17 -4.53 14.93 -4.57
N ILE A 18 -4.31 15.10 -5.86
CA ILE A 18 -4.63 16.33 -6.59
C ILE A 18 -5.73 16.06 -7.61
N GLU A 19 -6.54 17.07 -7.85
CA GLU A 19 -7.58 17.09 -8.88
C GLU A 19 -7.23 18.15 -9.92
N ASN A 20 -7.36 17.82 -11.21
CA ASN A 20 -7.20 18.80 -12.27
C ASN A 20 -8.55 19.44 -12.66
N LYS A 21 -8.52 20.45 -13.54
CA LYS A 21 -9.74 21.17 -13.99
C LYS A 21 -10.78 20.31 -14.73
N PHE A 22 -10.46 19.06 -15.05
CA PHE A 22 -11.32 18.11 -15.73
C PHE A 22 -11.92 17.06 -14.77
N GLY A 23 -11.62 17.15 -13.46
CA GLY A 23 -12.06 16.18 -12.46
C GLY A 23 -11.23 14.89 -12.42
N GLU A 24 -10.08 14.86 -13.11
CA GLU A 24 -9.17 13.71 -13.07
C GLU A 24 -8.26 13.80 -11.84
N LEU A 25 -8.05 12.67 -11.17
CA LEU A 25 -7.23 12.58 -9.96
C LEU A 25 -5.83 12.04 -10.23
N ALA A 26 -4.85 12.57 -9.51
CA ALA A 26 -3.53 11.97 -9.38
C ALA A 26 -3.15 11.77 -7.91
N VAL A 27 -2.52 10.63 -7.60
CA VAL A 27 -2.09 10.25 -6.26
C VAL A 27 -0.58 10.10 -6.24
N PHE A 28 0.10 10.89 -5.41
CA PHE A 28 1.54 10.84 -5.22
C PHE A 28 1.88 9.95 -4.03
N ILE A 29 2.77 8.98 -4.24
CA ILE A 29 3.24 8.04 -3.22
C ILE A 29 4.75 7.83 -3.35
N ASP A 30 5.37 7.25 -2.32
CA ASP A 30 6.76 6.81 -2.41
C ASP A 30 6.92 5.67 -3.42
N ALA A 31 7.99 5.71 -4.21
CA ALA A 31 8.33 4.68 -5.17
C ALA A 31 8.64 3.34 -4.50
N ARG A 32 8.19 2.24 -5.12
CA ARG A 32 8.35 0.89 -4.59
C ARG A 32 9.16 0.00 -5.52
N LYS A 33 9.86 -0.99 -4.98
CA LYS A 33 10.67 -1.88 -5.80
C LYS A 33 9.80 -2.76 -6.71
N GLY A 34 10.25 -2.98 -7.95
CA GLY A 34 9.56 -3.83 -8.92
C GLY A 34 8.45 -3.08 -9.66
N GLU A 35 7.94 -3.63 -10.75
CA GLU A 35 6.89 -2.98 -11.57
C GLU A 35 5.49 -3.23 -11.01
N PRO A 36 4.54 -2.29 -11.17
CA PRO A 36 3.13 -2.56 -10.89
C PRO A 36 2.61 -3.63 -11.87
N VAL A 37 1.75 -4.52 -11.41
CA VAL A 37 1.20 -5.62 -12.22
C VAL A 37 -0.29 -5.72 -11.99
N ASN A 38 -1.07 -5.26 -12.98
CA ASN A 38 -2.53 -5.15 -12.92
C ASN A 38 -3.01 -4.39 -11.65
N PRO A 39 -2.57 -3.14 -11.46
CA PRO A 39 -2.91 -2.40 -10.26
C PRO A 39 -4.41 -2.10 -10.18
N GLN A 40 -4.94 -2.05 -8.96
CA GLN A 40 -6.30 -1.62 -8.63
C GLN A 40 -6.28 -0.73 -7.39
N LEU A 41 -7.11 0.31 -7.36
CA LEU A 41 -7.32 1.12 -6.18
C LEU A 41 -8.72 0.84 -5.62
N GLU A 42 -8.78 0.13 -4.50
CA GLU A 42 -10.04 -0.04 -3.78
C GLU A 42 -10.24 1.12 -2.80
N TYR A 43 -11.42 1.73 -2.77
CA TYR A 43 -11.78 2.79 -1.82
C TYR A 43 -12.93 2.32 -0.93
N ASP A 44 -12.84 2.53 0.39
CA ASP A 44 -13.86 2.09 1.36
C ASP A 44 -15.10 2.98 1.42
N GLY A 45 -15.17 4.02 0.58
CA GLY A 45 -16.23 5.02 0.60
C GLY A 45 -16.17 5.98 1.79
N LYS A 46 -15.12 5.91 2.63
CA LYS A 46 -15.01 6.65 3.89
C LYS A 46 -13.71 7.45 3.96
N THR A 47 -12.62 6.79 4.31
CA THR A 47 -11.35 7.47 4.63
C THR A 47 -10.12 6.68 4.21
N THR A 48 -10.30 5.48 3.67
CA THR A 48 -9.21 4.57 3.35
C THR A 48 -9.30 4.13 1.90
N ALA A 49 -8.19 4.24 1.18
CA ALA A 49 -8.00 3.56 -0.09
C ALA A 49 -6.85 2.56 0.02
N LEU A 50 -6.90 1.52 -0.80
CA LEU A 50 -5.92 0.46 -0.87
C LEU A 50 -5.50 0.26 -2.33
N LEU A 51 -4.29 0.73 -2.65
CA LEU A 51 -3.67 0.50 -3.94
C LEU A 51 -3.09 -0.91 -3.95
N LYS A 52 -3.81 -1.88 -4.50
CA LYS A 52 -3.27 -3.19 -4.86
C LYS A 52 -2.36 -3.01 -6.05
N ARG A 53 -1.09 -2.75 -5.80
CA ARG A 53 -0.10 -2.39 -6.82
C ARG A 53 0.28 -3.59 -7.69
N ASP A 54 0.39 -4.75 -7.07
CA ASP A 54 0.59 -6.04 -7.72
C ASP A 54 0.08 -7.18 -6.82
N GLY A 55 0.27 -8.43 -7.25
CA GLY A 55 -0.19 -9.61 -6.51
C GLY A 55 0.55 -9.90 -5.19
N ARG A 56 1.53 -9.07 -4.81
CA ARG A 56 2.32 -9.20 -3.59
C ARG A 56 2.37 -7.92 -2.77
N LEU A 57 2.13 -6.75 -3.35
CA LEU A 57 2.22 -5.46 -2.66
C LEU A 57 0.92 -4.67 -2.80
N ALA A 58 0.36 -4.28 -1.66
CA ALA A 58 -0.70 -3.30 -1.54
C ALA A 58 -0.24 -2.11 -0.68
N VAL A 59 -0.65 -0.90 -1.06
CA VAL A 59 -0.32 0.34 -0.36
C VAL A 59 -1.60 0.93 0.21
N LYS A 60 -1.64 1.08 1.54
CA LYS A 60 -2.79 1.63 2.26
C LYS A 60 -2.64 3.15 2.41
N LEU A 61 -3.63 3.87 1.93
CA LEU A 61 -3.78 5.32 2.00
C LEU A 61 -4.88 5.63 3.01
N GLU A 62 -4.52 6.13 4.20
CA GLU A 62 -5.47 6.42 5.28
C GLU A 62 -5.64 7.93 5.48
N GLY A 63 -6.82 8.35 5.91
CA GLY A 63 -7.08 9.76 6.24
C GLY A 63 -7.49 10.60 5.03
N ILE A 64 -8.04 9.97 4.00
CA ILE A 64 -8.69 10.67 2.89
C ILE A 64 -9.88 11.46 3.48
N ASN A 65 -9.92 12.77 3.23
CA ASN A 65 -11.01 13.61 3.71
C ASN A 65 -12.27 13.41 2.86
N ALA A 66 -13.44 13.82 3.38
CA ALA A 66 -14.72 13.57 2.73
C ALA A 66 -14.89 14.25 1.36
N GLU A 67 -14.27 15.41 1.14
CA GLU A 67 -14.35 16.14 -0.13
C GLU A 67 -13.59 15.38 -1.22
N THR A 68 -12.32 15.05 -0.96
CA THR A 68 -11.50 14.22 -1.86
C THR A 68 -12.11 12.83 -2.05
N GLY A 69 -12.66 12.24 -0.97
CA GLY A 69 -13.30 10.94 -1.01
C GLY A 69 -14.54 10.89 -1.89
N ALA A 70 -15.33 11.96 -1.96
CA ALA A 70 -16.49 12.05 -2.84
C ALA A 70 -16.08 12.03 -4.32
N VAL A 71 -15.02 12.75 -4.69
CA VAL A 71 -14.48 12.74 -6.06
C VAL A 71 -13.88 11.37 -6.40
N LEU A 72 -13.14 10.78 -5.46
CA LEU A 72 -12.54 9.46 -5.64
C LEU A 72 -13.58 8.35 -5.86
N ALA A 73 -14.71 8.39 -5.14
CA ALA A 73 -15.77 7.39 -5.25
C ALA A 73 -16.44 7.35 -6.63
N GLU A 74 -16.51 8.51 -7.32
CA GLU A 74 -17.11 8.66 -8.65
C GLU A 74 -16.08 8.51 -9.79
N SER A 75 -14.79 8.45 -9.46
CA SER A 75 -13.71 8.36 -10.45
C SER A 75 -13.60 6.95 -11.00
N GLU A 76 -13.52 6.80 -12.33
CA GLU A 76 -13.23 5.48 -12.94
C GLU A 76 -11.75 5.10 -12.85
N PHE A 77 -10.86 6.10 -12.92
CA PHE A 77 -9.41 5.92 -12.88
C PHE A 77 -8.75 7.05 -12.10
N VAL A 78 -7.60 6.74 -11.48
CA VAL A 78 -6.64 7.73 -10.99
C VAL A 78 -5.28 7.51 -11.64
N MET A 79 -4.48 8.56 -11.72
CA MET A 79 -3.06 8.46 -12.05
C MET A 79 -2.25 8.25 -10.78
N ILE A 80 -1.51 7.16 -10.65
CA ILE A 80 -0.52 7.00 -9.58
C ILE A 80 0.82 7.58 -10.06
N VAL A 81 1.46 8.38 -9.20
CA VAL A 81 2.80 8.93 -9.40
C VAL A 81 3.68 8.43 -8.26
N GLU A 82 4.67 7.61 -8.60
CA GLU A 82 5.66 7.09 -7.67
C GLU A 82 6.89 8.03 -7.64
N LEU A 83 7.25 8.53 -6.46
CA LEU A 83 8.33 9.48 -6.25
C LEU A 83 9.53 8.87 -5.51
N SER A 84 10.74 9.24 -5.93
CA SER A 84 11.98 9.06 -5.19
C SER A 84 12.52 10.44 -4.83
N GLY A 85 12.16 10.91 -3.63
CA GLY A 85 12.35 12.32 -3.27
C GLY A 85 11.49 13.21 -4.17
N GLU A 86 12.11 14.15 -4.88
CA GLU A 86 11.43 15.06 -5.83
C GLU A 86 11.38 14.51 -7.26
N THR A 87 11.97 13.33 -7.52
CA THR A 87 12.01 12.75 -8.87
C THR A 87 10.84 11.80 -9.08
N VAL A 88 10.17 11.94 -10.23
CA VAL A 88 9.17 10.96 -10.68
C VAL A 88 9.90 9.72 -11.18
N GLU A 89 9.72 8.60 -10.48
CA GLU A 89 10.21 7.30 -10.93
C GLU A 89 9.25 6.73 -11.97
N ARG A 90 7.95 6.75 -11.67
CA ARG A 90 6.92 6.14 -12.52
C ARG A 90 5.57 6.85 -12.45
N THR A 91 4.80 6.67 -13.51
CA THR A 91 3.42 7.14 -13.62
C THR A 91 2.57 6.11 -14.34
N TYR A 92 1.41 5.77 -13.79
CA TYR A 92 0.49 4.80 -14.39
C TYR A 92 -0.95 5.03 -13.97
N GLY A 93 -1.89 4.74 -14.87
CA GLY A 93 -3.33 4.79 -14.59
C GLY A 93 -3.78 3.55 -13.81
N VAL A 94 -4.66 3.74 -12.84
CA VAL A 94 -5.19 2.70 -11.98
C VAL A 94 -6.70 2.81 -11.91
N PRO A 95 -7.46 1.74 -12.25
CA PRO A 95 -8.90 1.72 -12.08
C PRO A 95 -9.27 1.80 -10.60
N VAL A 96 -10.34 2.53 -10.31
CA VAL A 96 -10.89 2.68 -8.96
C VAL A 96 -12.11 1.79 -8.79
N GLU A 97 -12.22 1.14 -7.63
CA GLU A 97 -13.39 0.37 -7.24
C GLU A 97 -13.79 0.77 -5.81
N THR A 98 -15.03 1.22 -5.64
CA THR A 98 -15.57 1.48 -4.29
C THR A 98 -16.08 0.16 -3.71
N VAL A 99 -15.60 -0.22 -2.52
CA VAL A 99 -15.91 -1.49 -1.85
C VAL A 99 -16.39 -1.25 -0.42
N GLU A 100 -17.20 -2.17 0.11
CA GLU A 100 -17.58 -2.13 1.53
C GLU A 100 -16.45 -2.62 2.46
N GLU A 101 -15.66 -3.59 1.97
CA GLU A 101 -14.55 -4.19 2.68
C GLU A 101 -13.44 -4.59 1.69
N PHE A 102 -12.18 -4.42 2.09
CA PHE A 102 -11.03 -4.78 1.26
C PHE A 102 -10.85 -6.29 1.16
N SER A 103 -10.74 -6.80 -0.06
CA SER A 103 -10.52 -8.23 -0.31
C SER A 103 -9.04 -8.54 -0.57
N PHE A 104 -8.46 -9.53 0.12
CA PHE A 104 -7.07 -9.92 -0.09
C PHE A 104 -6.95 -11.30 -0.73
N LYS A 105 -6.21 -11.39 -1.83
CA LYS A 105 -5.75 -12.68 -2.35
C LYS A 105 -4.47 -13.07 -1.62
N GLY A 106 -4.61 -13.74 -0.46
CA GLY A 106 -3.49 -14.22 0.35
C GLY A 106 -3.72 -14.07 1.84
N ARG A 107 -2.69 -14.33 2.65
CA ARG A 107 -2.68 -13.97 4.08
C ARG A 107 -1.80 -12.75 4.28
N GLN A 108 -2.28 -11.76 5.03
CA GLN A 108 -1.45 -10.69 5.56
C GLN A 108 -0.48 -11.30 6.58
N THR A 109 0.80 -10.88 6.58
CA THR A 109 1.76 -11.35 7.59
C THR A 109 2.21 -10.19 8.47
N ARG A 110 2.56 -10.49 9.73
CA ARG A 110 3.18 -9.50 10.62
C ARG A 110 4.60 -9.12 10.23
N ALA A 111 5.25 -9.88 9.33
CA ALA A 111 6.60 -9.56 8.88
C ALA A 111 6.64 -8.19 8.19
N ASP A 112 5.52 -7.83 7.56
CA ASP A 112 5.28 -6.64 6.78
C ASP A 112 5.23 -5.36 7.64
N GLU A 113 4.68 -5.44 8.85
CA GLU A 113 4.72 -4.36 9.86
C GLU A 113 6.14 -4.10 10.39
N LEU A 114 7.03 -5.08 10.24
CA LEU A 114 8.37 -5.10 10.81
C LEU A 114 9.47 -4.82 9.77
N GLU A 115 9.15 -4.72 8.47
CA GLU A 115 10.14 -4.56 7.39
C GLU A 115 10.98 -3.28 7.54
N ARG A 116 10.36 -2.19 8.04
CA ARG A 116 11.04 -0.91 8.24
C ARG A 116 12.02 -0.92 9.40
N ILE A 117 11.98 -1.94 10.25
CA ILE A 117 12.85 -2.05 11.42
C ILE A 117 14.23 -2.52 10.97
N LYS A 118 15.24 -1.66 11.16
CA LYS A 118 16.62 -1.93 10.71
C LYS A 118 17.50 -2.55 11.79
N SER A 119 16.99 -2.70 13.02
CA SER A 119 17.75 -3.31 14.11
C SER A 119 17.15 -4.63 14.57
N LYS A 120 18.03 -5.58 14.89
CA LYS A 120 17.64 -6.87 15.46
C LYS A 120 16.85 -6.71 16.77
N GLN A 121 17.23 -5.75 17.60
CA GLN A 121 16.64 -5.55 18.92
C GLN A 121 15.19 -5.07 18.80
N GLU A 122 14.94 -4.06 17.96
CA GLU A 122 13.59 -3.57 17.69
C GLU A 122 12.72 -4.64 17.02
N ILE A 123 13.28 -5.50 16.14
CA ILE A 123 12.53 -6.64 15.57
C ILE A 123 12.10 -7.60 16.67
N ILE A 124 12.99 -7.95 17.60
CA ILE A 124 12.68 -8.87 18.71
C ILE A 124 11.54 -8.32 19.58
N GLU A 125 11.59 -7.02 19.88
CA GLU A 125 10.58 -6.32 20.68
C GLU A 125 9.24 -6.22 19.95
N ALA A 126 9.22 -5.73 18.72
CA ALA A 126 8.01 -5.55 17.94
C ALA A 126 7.37 -6.88 17.50
N PHE A 127 8.18 -7.92 17.27
CA PHE A 127 7.68 -9.28 17.04
C PHE A 127 7.06 -9.90 18.31
N GLY A 128 7.39 -9.38 19.50
CA GLY A 128 6.95 -9.92 20.78
C GLY A 128 7.57 -11.29 21.08
N ALA A 129 8.86 -11.45 20.77
CA ALA A 129 9.53 -12.75 20.89
C ALA A 129 9.55 -13.26 22.34
N VAL A 130 8.91 -14.41 22.58
CA VAL A 130 8.85 -15.07 23.91
C VAL A 130 10.00 -16.08 24.10
N LYS A 131 10.50 -16.67 23.01
CA LYS A 131 11.59 -17.65 23.00
C LYS A 131 12.53 -17.39 21.84
N ILE A 132 13.83 -17.49 22.10
CA ILE A 132 14.89 -17.34 21.10
C ILE A 132 15.78 -18.59 21.18
N TRP A 133 15.82 -19.37 20.11
CA TRP A 133 16.76 -20.48 19.97
C TRP A 133 17.99 -20.01 19.21
N LYS A 134 19.18 -20.37 19.67
CA LYS A 134 20.45 -20.07 19.01
C LYS A 134 21.16 -21.38 18.67
N SER A 135 21.71 -21.47 17.46
CA SER A 135 22.65 -22.53 17.12
C SER A 135 24.08 -22.02 17.28
N GLY A 136 25.00 -22.89 17.72
CA GLY A 136 26.42 -22.54 17.85
C GLY A 136 26.81 -21.82 19.13
N GLU A 137 26.13 -22.08 20.25
CA GLU A 137 26.74 -21.79 21.56
C GLU A 137 27.91 -22.78 21.75
N LYS A 138 29.13 -22.24 21.86
CA LYS A 138 30.25 -22.93 22.49
C LYS A 138 30.22 -22.63 23.98
#